data_AF-A0A8H6Y825-F1
#
_entry.id   AF-A0A8H6Y825-F1
#
_cell.length_a   1.000
_cell.length_b   1.000
_cell.length_c   1.000
_cell.angle_alpha   90.00
_cell.angle_beta   90.00
_cell.angle_gamma   90.00
#
_symmetry.space_group_name_H-M   'P 1'
#
loop_
_entity.id
_entity.type
_entity.pdbx_description
1 polymer ?
#
loop_
_entity_poly.entity_id
_entity_poly.type
_entity_poly.pdbx_seq_one_letter_code
_entity_poly.pdbx_strand_id
1 'polypeptide(L)'
;MSTKFLHRELKALPRFVRRNGPLSAPNAADAVVLPNPFLPWRNPKTGRWAPPKYSLRQQADLIKQAKATNSVHLLPPSIKLPQPELFAPPPGSKIETSFSRQS
;
A
#
# COMPACT_ATOMS: atom_id res chain seq x y z
N MET A 1 5.82 31.31 -17.31
CA MET A 1 6.30 30.04 -16.71
C MET A 1 7.79 29.88 -16.98
N SER A 2 8.61 29.67 -15.95
CA SER A 2 10.08 29.72 -16.03
C SER A 2 10.66 28.44 -16.65
N THR A 3 11.21 28.54 -17.85
CA THR A 3 11.84 27.44 -18.61
C THR A 3 13.28 27.13 -18.15
N LYS A 4 13.83 27.92 -17.22
CA LYS A 4 15.21 27.78 -16.72
C LYS A 4 15.40 26.57 -15.80
N PHE A 5 14.33 26.10 -15.16
CA PHE A 5 14.35 24.89 -14.32
C PHE A 5 14.59 23.63 -15.19
N LEU A 6 13.81 23.50 -16.26
CA LEU A 6 13.92 22.38 -17.21
C LEU A 6 15.34 22.24 -17.80
N HIS A 7 15.98 23.35 -18.13
CA HIS A 7 17.28 23.29 -18.82
C HIS A 7 18.46 22.90 -17.90
N ARG A 8 18.37 23.16 -16.58
CA ARG A 8 19.43 22.85 -15.62
C ARG A 8 19.42 21.38 -15.21
N GLU A 9 18.23 20.81 -14.98
CA GLU A 9 18.10 19.39 -14.61
C GLU A 9 18.54 18.45 -15.74
N LEU A 10 18.20 18.77 -17.00
CA LEU A 10 18.58 17.95 -18.15
C LEU A 10 20.11 17.85 -18.34
N LYS A 11 20.89 18.85 -17.94
CA LYS A 11 22.36 18.83 -18.04
C LYS A 11 23.04 17.90 -17.04
N ALA A 12 22.38 17.60 -15.91
CA ALA A 12 22.93 16.72 -14.88
C ALA A 12 22.69 15.23 -15.19
N LEU A 13 21.71 14.90 -16.03
CA LEU A 13 21.35 13.54 -16.42
C LEU A 13 22.53 12.68 -16.93
N PRO A 14 23.38 13.12 -17.87
CA PRO A 14 24.47 12.27 -18.36
C PRO A 14 25.47 11.89 -17.27
N ARG A 15 25.71 12.75 -16.27
CA ARG A 15 26.57 12.43 -15.12
C ARG A 15 25.92 11.39 -14.20
N PHE A 16 24.61 11.50 -14.00
CA PHE A 16 23.84 10.55 -13.19
C PHE A 16 23.77 9.17 -13.86
N VAL A 17 23.45 9.10 -15.16
CA VAL A 17 23.37 7.85 -15.94
C VAL A 17 24.73 7.14 -15.99
N ARG A 18 25.84 7.88 -16.13
CA ARG A 18 27.19 7.28 -16.07
C ARG A 18 27.52 6.68 -14.70
N ARG A 19 27.03 7.28 -13.61
CA ARG A 19 27.33 6.85 -12.24
C ARG A 19 26.40 5.74 -11.74
N ASN A 20 25.13 5.80 -12.10
CA ASN A 20 24.07 4.93 -11.55
C ASN A 20 23.51 3.94 -12.58
N GLY A 21 23.96 4.00 -13.83
CA GLY A 21 23.43 3.20 -14.93
C GLY A 21 22.12 3.74 -15.48
N PRO A 22 21.64 3.20 -16.63
CA PRO A 22 20.31 3.48 -17.13
C PRO A 22 19.27 2.97 -16.12
N LEU A 23 18.15 3.69 -15.99
CA LEU A 23 17.02 3.23 -15.18
C LEU A 23 16.54 1.89 -15.76
N SER A 24 16.58 0.84 -14.94
CA SER A 24 15.99 -0.45 -15.32
C SER A 24 14.51 -0.22 -15.61
N ALA A 25 14.03 -0.63 -16.79
CA ALA A 25 12.60 -0.60 -17.09
C ALA A 25 11.86 -1.32 -15.96
N PRO A 26 10.66 -0.85 -15.54
CA PRO A 26 9.92 -1.48 -14.47
C PRO A 26 9.55 -2.90 -14.91
N ASN A 27 10.37 -3.88 -14.52
CA ASN A 27 10.09 -5.28 -14.74
C ASN A 27 9.15 -5.72 -13.61
N ALA A 28 8.04 -6.38 -13.93
CA ALA A 28 7.13 -6.91 -12.93
C ALA A 28 7.82 -7.89 -11.97
N ALA A 29 8.95 -8.49 -12.38
CA ALA A 29 9.81 -9.32 -11.54
C ALA A 29 10.50 -8.56 -10.40
N ASP A 30 10.71 -7.24 -10.53
CA ASP A 30 11.32 -6.38 -9.51
C ASP A 30 10.27 -5.77 -8.57
N ALA A 31 9.03 -6.26 -8.60
CA ALA A 31 7.98 -5.83 -7.69
C ALA A 31 8.45 -6.03 -6.24
N VAL A 32 8.82 -4.93 -5.59
CA VAL A 32 9.27 -4.93 -4.20
C VAL A 32 8.11 -5.44 -3.36
N VAL A 33 8.24 -6.68 -2.85
CA VAL A 33 7.29 -7.25 -1.91
C VAL A 33 7.39 -6.44 -0.62
N LEU A 34 6.50 -5.46 -0.47
CA LEU A 34 6.44 -4.60 0.69
C LEU A 34 5.88 -5.40 1.87
N PRO A 35 6.64 -5.56 2.98
CA PRO A 35 6.11 -6.22 4.17
C PRO A 35 4.97 -5.39 4.76
N ASN A 36 4.01 -6.06 5.40
CA ASN A 36 2.88 -5.41 6.05
C ASN A 36 3.37 -4.38 7.08
N PRO A 37 2.98 -3.09 6.96
CA PRO A 37 3.48 -2.02 7.83
C PRO A 37 2.95 -2.09 9.27
N PHE A 38 1.94 -2.92 9.55
CA PHE A 38 1.36 -3.09 10.89
C PHE A 38 2.02 -4.20 11.71
N LEU A 39 2.81 -5.06 11.06
CA LEU A 39 3.48 -6.18 11.73
C LEU A 39 4.96 -5.84 12.00
N PRO A 40 5.51 -6.26 13.15
CA PRO A 40 6.95 -6.28 13.33
C PRO A 40 7.59 -7.17 12.27
N TRP A 41 8.70 -6.73 11.70
CA TRP A 41 9.42 -7.48 10.68
C TRP A 41 10.81 -7.87 11.18
N ARG A 42 11.19 -9.13 10.95
CA ARG A 42 12.53 -9.62 11.23
C ARG A 42 13.43 -9.41 10.02
N ASN A 43 14.48 -8.62 10.17
CA ASN A 43 15.46 -8.42 9.11
C ASN A 43 16.22 -9.75 8.86
N PRO A 44 16.19 -10.33 7.65
CA PRO A 44 16.83 -11.60 7.36
C PRO A 44 18.36 -11.53 7.44
N LYS A 45 18.96 -10.35 7.18
CA LYS A 45 20.42 -10.17 7.19
C LYS A 45 20.99 -10.04 8.60
N THR A 46 20.30 -9.29 9.47
CA THR A 46 20.79 -8.98 10.82
C THR A 46 20.12 -9.80 11.92
N GLY A 47 19.03 -10.51 11.60
CA GLY A 47 18.24 -11.29 12.54
C GLY A 47 17.44 -10.47 13.56
N ARG A 48 17.61 -9.14 13.58
CA ARG A 48 16.95 -8.23 14.53
C ARG A 48 15.49 -7.99 14.13
N TRP A 49 14.64 -7.89 15.13
CA TRP A 49 13.25 -7.48 14.96
C TRP A 49 13.17 -5.95 14.89
N ALA A 50 12.61 -5.45 13.78
CA ALA A 50 12.22 -4.07 13.67
C ALA A 50 10.79 -3.90 14.22
N PRO A 51 10.51 -2.82 14.97
CA PRO A 51 9.14 -2.50 15.36
C PRO A 51 8.28 -2.26 14.12
N PRO A 52 6.95 -2.40 14.23
CA PRO A 52 6.04 -2.09 13.13
C PRO A 52 6.19 -0.63 12.71
N LYS A 53 5.95 -0.34 11.43
CA LYS A 53 6.06 1.02 10.89
C LYS A 53 5.08 1.98 11.56
N TYR A 54 3.87 1.49 11.85
CA TYR A 54 2.85 2.21 12.60
C TYR A 54 2.64 1.57 13.97
N SER A 55 2.63 2.39 15.03
CA SER A 55 2.35 1.93 16.39
C SER A 55 0.89 1.48 16.55
N LEU A 56 0.59 0.69 17.57
CA LEU A 56 -0.78 0.19 17.81
C LEU A 56 -1.82 1.32 17.93
N ARG A 57 -1.44 2.47 18.49
CA ARG A 57 -2.30 3.64 18.57
C ARG A 57 -2.57 4.21 17.18
N GLN A 58 -1.52 4.42 16.37
CA GLN A 58 -1.66 4.91 15.00
C GLN A 58 -2.48 3.95 14.13
N GLN A 59 -2.29 2.64 14.32
CA GLN A 59 -3.12 1.62 13.67
C GLN A 59 -4.60 1.83 14.01
N ALA A 60 -4.94 2.02 15.28
CA ALA A 60 -6.32 2.27 15.71
C ALA A 60 -6.89 3.57 15.09
N ASP A 61 -6.10 4.63 15.04
CA ASP A 61 -6.50 5.91 14.44
C ASP A 61 -6.78 5.76 12.93
N LEU A 62 -5.90 5.05 12.20
CA LEU A 62 -6.10 4.75 10.77
C LEU A 62 -7.34 3.88 10.53
N ILE A 63 -7.57 2.87 11.38
CA ILE A 63 -8.75 2.01 11.29
C ILE A 63 -10.03 2.81 11.55
N LYS A 64 -10.00 3.73 12.53
CA LYS A 64 -11.13 4.60 12.83
C LYS A 64 -11.48 5.50 11.64
N GLN A 65 -10.46 6.09 11.00
CA GLN A 65 -10.65 6.92 9.80
C GLN A 65 -11.13 6.10 8.60
N ALA A 66 -10.56 4.90 8.40
CA ALA A 66 -10.98 4.00 7.33
C ALA A 66 -12.42 3.52 7.50
N LYS A 67 -12.86 3.27 8.74
CA LYS A 67 -14.26 2.94 9.06
C LYS A 67 -15.20 4.08 8.70
N ALA A 68 -14.83 5.32 9.03
CA ALA A 68 -15.63 6.49 8.67
C ALA A 68 -15.78 6.67 7.14
N THR A 69 -14.76 6.27 6.38
CA THR A 69 -14.71 6.42 4.91
C THR A 69 -15.13 5.14 4.17
N ASN A 70 -15.54 4.09 4.89
CA ASN A 70 -15.81 2.75 4.35
C ASN A 70 -14.65 2.13 3.54
N SER A 71 -13.42 2.60 3.76
CA SER A 71 -12.22 2.17 3.04
C SER A 71 -11.41 1.11 3.81
N VAL A 72 -12.04 0.41 4.76
CA VAL A 72 -11.34 -0.54 5.65
C VAL A 72 -10.78 -1.74 4.88
N HIS A 73 -11.44 -2.15 3.80
CA HIS A 73 -11.00 -3.24 2.93
C HIS A 73 -9.66 -2.96 2.22
N LEU A 74 -9.25 -1.69 2.12
CA LEU A 74 -7.96 -1.31 1.51
C LEU A 74 -6.78 -1.45 2.49
N LEU A 75 -7.05 -1.57 3.79
CA LEU A 75 -5.99 -1.68 4.79
C LEU A 75 -5.47 -3.12 4.85
N PRO A 76 -4.15 -3.29 5.07
CA PRO A 76 -3.60 -4.62 5.32
C PRO A 76 -4.12 -5.16 6.67
N PRO A 77 -4.12 -6.49 6.86
CA PRO A 77 -4.57 -7.09 8.11
C PRO A 77 -3.75 -6.57 9.28
N SER A 78 -4.40 -6.27 10.41
CA SER A 78 -3.76 -5.72 11.61
C SER A 78 -4.17 -6.50 12.85
N ILE A 79 -3.37 -6.44 13.92
CA ILE A 79 -3.70 -7.09 15.22
C ILE A 79 -5.03 -6.54 15.78
N LYS A 80 -5.38 -5.29 15.47
CA LYS A 80 -6.63 -4.65 15.91
C LYS A 80 -7.83 -4.97 15.01
N LEU A 81 -7.60 -5.63 13.87
CA LEU A 81 -8.61 -6.18 12.97
C LEU A 81 -8.30 -7.66 12.70
N PRO A 82 -8.51 -8.54 13.69
CA PRO A 82 -8.19 -9.96 13.56
C PRO A 82 -9.10 -10.71 12.57
N GLN A 83 -10.18 -10.08 12.09
CA GLN A 83 -11.27 -10.77 11.42
C GLN A 83 -11.51 -10.30 9.97
N PRO A 84 -11.64 -11.23 9.01
CA PRO A 84 -11.95 -10.95 7.60
C PRO A 84 -13.41 -10.54 7.34
N GLU A 85 -14.22 -10.28 8.37
CA GLU A 85 -15.64 -9.89 8.26
C GLU A 85 -15.88 -8.58 7.46
N LEU A 86 -14.82 -7.88 7.08
CA LEU A 86 -14.87 -6.66 6.24
C LEU A 86 -14.60 -6.94 4.76
N PHE A 87 -14.17 -8.16 4.41
CA PHE A 87 -14.24 -8.68 3.04
C PHE A 87 -15.63 -9.23 2.71
N ALA A 88 -16.48 -9.44 3.73
CA ALA A 88 -17.89 -9.70 3.52
C ALA A 88 -18.59 -8.41 3.06
N PRO A 89 -19.48 -8.47 2.07
CA PRO A 89 -20.31 -7.33 1.70
C PRO A 89 -21.00 -6.76 2.96
N PRO A 90 -21.14 -5.43 3.08
CA PRO A 90 -21.69 -4.82 4.28
C PRO A 90 -23.04 -5.45 4.62
N PRO A 91 -23.35 -5.73 5.90
CA PRO A 91 -24.68 -6.17 6.32
C PRO A 91 -25.67 -5.04 6.07
N GLY A 92 -26.17 -4.94 4.84
CA GLY A 92 -26.95 -3.81 4.35
C GLY A 92 -26.94 -3.61 2.84
N SER A 93 -25.97 -4.14 2.08
CA SER A 93 -26.10 -4.18 0.62
C SER A 93 -27.02 -5.34 0.25
N LYS A 94 -28.34 -5.09 0.23
CA LYS A 94 -29.28 -5.94 -0.49
C LYS A 94 -28.87 -5.90 -1.96
N ILE A 95 -28.00 -6.82 -2.37
CA ILE A 95 -27.91 -7.19 -3.77
C ILE A 95 -29.22 -7.93 -4.00
N GLU A 96 -30.25 -7.20 -4.45
CA GLU A 96 -31.45 -7.79 -4.98
C GLU A 96 -31.03 -8.57 -6.23
N THR A 97 -30.65 -9.83 -6.00
CA THR A 97 -30.59 -10.82 -7.06
C THR A 97 -32.03 -11.11 -7.43
N SER A 98 -32.64 -10.20 -8.18
CA SER A 98 -33.85 -10.45 -8.95
C SER A 98 -33.49 -11.41 -10.09
N PHE A 99 -33.20 -12.66 -9.73
CA PHE A 99 -33.19 -13.75 -10.70
C PHE A 99 -34.64 -14.13 -10.93
N SER A 100 -35.15 -13.58 -12.03
CA SER A 100 -36.46 -13.80 -12.60
C SER A 100 -36.85 -15.28 -12.52
N ARG A 101 -37.87 -15.58 -11.71
CA ARG A 101 -38.61 -16.84 -11.78
C ARG A 101 -39.50 -16.79 -13.02
N GLN A 102 -38.96 -17.24 -14.14
CA GLN A 102 -39.66 -17.57 -15.38
C GLN A 102 -39.02 -18.89 -15.86
N SER A 103 -39.71 -19.97 -16.20
CA SER A 103 -41.14 -20.29 -16.38
C SER A 103 -41.32 -21.77 -16.09
#